data_AF-A0A848Z1A1-F1
#
_entry.id   AF-A0A848Z1A1-F1
#
_cell.length_a   1.000
_cell.length_b   1.000
_cell.length_c   1.000
_cell.angle_alpha   90.00
_cell.angle_beta   90.00
_cell.angle_gamma   90.00
#
_symmetry.space_group_name_H-M   'P 1'
#
loop_
_entity.id
_entity.type
_entity.pdbx_description
1 polymer ?
#
loop_
_entity_poly.entity_id
_entity_poly.type
_entity_poly.pdbx_seq_one_letter_code
_entity_poly.pdbx_strand_id
1 'polypeptide(L)'
;MAGWKRRQLADEEVRRRPVVLGALAERGVGVFCWCNRCHHNAIVTSTQLIDQLGPDFPIPEVGAQMRCSGCGSKDVATRPDWPSQGQITRHD
;
A
#
# COMPACT_ATOMS: atom_id res chain seq x y z
N MET A 1 -36.15 12.54 6.27
CA MET A 1 -35.28 11.39 6.60
C MET A 1 -34.20 11.04 5.54
N ALA A 2 -34.22 11.59 4.31
CA ALA A 2 -33.26 11.21 3.25
C ALA A 2 -31.88 11.94 3.28
N GLY A 3 -31.74 13.05 4.01
CA GLY A 3 -30.49 13.82 4.07
C GLY A 3 -29.38 13.14 4.87
N TRP A 4 -29.74 12.56 6.02
CA TRP A 4 -28.78 11.87 6.90
C TRP A 4 -28.16 10.65 6.24
N LYS A 5 -28.98 9.79 5.60
CA LYS A 5 -28.50 8.62 4.85
C LYS A 5 -27.52 9.00 3.73
N ARG A 6 -27.80 10.07 2.97
CA ARG A 6 -26.91 10.54 1.90
C ARG A 6 -25.55 11.00 2.44
N ARG A 7 -25.53 11.71 3.56
CA ARG A 7 -24.28 12.14 4.20
C ARG A 7 -23.46 10.96 4.70
N GLN A 8 -24.11 9.99 5.34
CA GLN A 8 -23.44 8.78 5.83
C GLN A 8 -22.79 7.98 4.70
N LEU A 9 -23.49 7.80 3.57
CA LEU A 9 -22.94 7.08 2.41
C LEU A 9 -21.72 7.81 1.82
N ALA A 10 -21.76 9.14 1.74
CA ALA A 10 -20.62 9.93 1.26
C ALA A 10 -19.39 9.82 2.17
N ASP A 11 -19.58 9.87 3.49
CA ASP A 11 -18.49 9.72 4.47
C ASP A 11 -17.88 8.31 4.41
N GLU A 12 -18.71 7.29 4.20
CA GLU A 12 -18.26 5.91 4.04
C GLU A 12 -17.48 5.70 2.74
N GLU A 13 -17.93 6.28 1.64
CA GLU A 13 -17.21 6.29 0.35
C GLU A 13 -15.80 6.87 0.52
N VAL A 14 -15.68 8.02 1.20
CA VAL A 14 -14.38 8.67 1.47
C VAL A 14 -13.47 7.77 2.31
N ARG A 15 -14.00 7.08 3.33
CA ARG A 15 -13.22 6.16 4.18
C ARG A 15 -12.76 4.91 3.44
N ARG A 16 -13.51 4.47 2.42
CA ARG A 16 -13.20 3.29 1.61
C ARG A 16 -12.22 3.59 0.46
N ARG A 17 -11.94 4.86 0.16
CA ARG A 17 -10.98 5.21 -0.88
C ARG A 17 -9.61 4.64 -0.54
N PRO A 18 -8.95 3.96 -1.49
CA PRO A 18 -7.61 3.46 -1.26
C PRO A 18 -6.66 4.64 -1.03
N VAL A 19 -5.69 4.44 -0.14
CA VAL A 19 -4.56 5.37 -0.01
C VAL A 19 -3.79 5.35 -1.34
N VAL A 20 -3.38 6.53 -1.80
CA VAL A 20 -2.56 6.73 -3.01
C VAL A 20 -1.10 7.00 -2.66
N LEU A 21 -0.20 6.81 -3.63
CA LEU A 21 1.24 7.00 -3.45
C LEU A 21 1.62 8.40 -2.96
N GLY A 22 0.97 9.45 -3.48
CA GLY A 22 1.22 10.84 -3.09
C GLY A 22 1.03 11.06 -1.59
N ALA A 23 -0.05 10.51 -1.03
CA ALA A 23 -0.35 10.63 0.40
C ALA A 23 0.68 9.90 1.29
N LEU A 24 1.34 8.85 0.80
CA LEU A 24 2.45 8.20 1.51
C LEU A 24 3.74 9.00 1.38
N ALA A 25 4.03 9.55 0.20
CA ALA A 25 5.22 10.35 -0.04
C ALA A 25 5.24 11.63 0.82
N GLU A 26 4.11 12.32 0.96
CA GLU A 26 3.95 13.47 1.86
C GLU A 26 4.30 13.14 3.32
N ARG A 27 4.12 11.87 3.73
CA ARG A 27 4.39 11.38 5.09
C ARG A 27 5.76 10.72 5.22
N GLY A 28 6.55 10.68 4.15
CA GLY A 28 7.83 9.95 4.12
C GLY A 28 7.68 8.44 4.33
N VAL A 29 6.51 7.88 4.03
CA VAL A 29 6.21 6.45 4.23
C VAL A 29 6.52 5.68 2.96
N GLY A 30 7.25 4.58 3.07
CA GLY A 30 7.54 3.66 1.97
C GLY A 30 6.42 2.65 1.70
N VAL A 31 6.63 1.78 0.73
CA VAL A 31 5.77 0.63 0.43
C VAL A 31 6.54 -0.64 0.71
N PHE A 32 6.06 -1.42 1.67
CA PHE A 32 6.57 -2.75 1.96
C PHE A 32 6.03 -3.73 0.91
N CYS A 33 6.94 -4.43 0.24
CA CYS A 33 6.64 -5.36 -0.84
C CYS A 33 7.06 -6.77 -0.43
N TRP A 34 6.15 -7.74 -0.50
CA TRP A 34 6.39 -9.13 -0.11
C TRP A 34 6.04 -10.09 -1.23
N CYS A 35 6.99 -10.94 -1.63
CA CYS A 35 6.71 -12.00 -2.59
C CYS A 35 6.11 -13.24 -1.90
N ASN A 36 4.86 -13.58 -2.22
CA ASN A 36 4.16 -14.74 -1.67
C ASN A 36 4.75 -16.10 -2.14
N ARG A 37 5.69 -16.09 -3.08
CA ARG A 37 6.32 -17.31 -3.63
C ARG A 37 7.63 -17.69 -2.98
N CYS A 38 8.49 -16.70 -2.71
CA CYS A 38 9.85 -16.93 -2.23
C CYS A 38 10.21 -16.13 -0.98
N HIS A 39 9.26 -15.36 -0.44
CA HIS A 39 9.39 -14.58 0.80
C HIS A 39 10.43 -13.45 0.74
N HIS A 40 11.06 -13.23 -0.42
CA HIS A 40 11.85 -12.04 -0.70
C HIS A 40 10.99 -10.80 -0.52
N ASN A 41 11.50 -9.84 0.24
CA ASN A 41 10.81 -8.61 0.56
C ASN A 41 11.77 -7.42 0.52
N ALA A 42 11.21 -6.25 0.24
CA ALA A 42 11.93 -4.99 0.19
C ALA A 42 10.97 -3.85 0.53
N ILE A 43 11.53 -2.75 1.02
CA ILE A 43 10.82 -1.47 1.13
C ILE A 43 11.22 -0.63 -0.07
N VAL A 44 10.24 -0.17 -0.85
CA VAL A 44 10.43 0.76 -1.97
C VAL A 44 9.93 2.12 -1.55
N THR A 45 10.68 3.18 -1.83
CA THR A 45 10.25 4.53 -1.48
C THR A 45 9.03 4.94 -2.32
N SER A 46 8.09 5.68 -1.72
CA SER A 46 6.91 6.16 -2.44
C SER A 46 7.30 7.09 -3.59
N THR A 47 8.36 7.90 -3.45
CA THR A 47 8.87 8.76 -4.52
C THR A 47 9.32 7.97 -5.76
N GLN A 48 10.09 6.89 -5.57
CA GLN A 48 10.50 6.01 -6.68
C GLN A 48 9.32 5.35 -7.41
N LEU A 49 8.24 5.07 -6.70
CA LEU A 49 7.02 4.51 -7.28
C LEU A 49 6.22 5.59 -8.02
N ILE A 50 6.18 6.83 -7.50
CA ILE A 50 5.53 7.97 -8.16
C ILE A 50 6.17 8.26 -9.51
N ASP A 51 7.50 8.20 -9.61
CA ASP A 51 8.21 8.43 -10.87
C ASP A 51 7.78 7.47 -11.99
N GLN A 52 7.25 6.29 -11.63
CA GLN A 52 6.83 5.25 -12.58
C GLN A 52 5.31 5.17 -12.77
N LEU A 53 4.54 5.39 -11.70
CA LEU A 53 3.09 5.10 -11.65
C LEU A 53 2.23 6.36 -11.47
N GLY A 54 2.82 7.47 -11.06
CA GLY A 54 2.13 8.72 -10.72
C GLY A 54 1.65 8.80 -9.26
N PRO A 55 1.39 10.02 -8.76
CA PRO A 55 1.04 10.26 -7.35
C PRO A 55 -0.36 9.75 -6.98
N ASP A 56 -1.28 9.67 -7.93
CA ASP A 56 -2.66 9.23 -7.68
C ASP A 56 -2.83 7.71 -7.74
N PHE A 57 -1.74 6.95 -7.93
CA PHE A 57 -1.81 5.50 -8.06
C PHE A 57 -2.14 4.85 -6.70
N PRO A 58 -3.15 3.95 -6.64
CA PRO A 58 -3.60 3.34 -5.39
C PRO A 58 -2.64 2.24 -4.90
N ILE A 59 -2.30 2.26 -3.61
CA ILE A 59 -1.33 1.32 -2.99
C ILE A 59 -1.68 -0.17 -3.18
N PRO A 60 -2.95 -0.60 -3.05
CA PRO A 60 -3.30 -2.01 -3.26
C PRO A 60 -2.99 -2.53 -4.67
N GLU A 61 -2.90 -1.65 -5.67
CA GLU A 61 -2.65 -2.03 -7.06
C GLU A 61 -1.15 -2.07 -7.41
N VAL A 62 -0.29 -1.52 -6.53
CA VAL A 62 1.17 -1.43 -6.78
C VAL A 62 1.77 -2.81 -7.01
N GLY A 63 1.36 -3.82 -6.23
CA GLY A 63 1.86 -5.19 -6.37
C GLY A 63 1.60 -5.81 -7.74
N ALA A 64 0.52 -5.42 -8.43
CA ALA A 64 0.20 -5.90 -9.77
C ALA A 64 1.18 -5.39 -10.84
N GLN A 65 1.90 -4.29 -10.55
CA GLN A 65 2.92 -3.70 -11.42
C GLN A 65 4.32 -4.27 -11.12
N MET A 66 4.46 -5.14 -10.13
CA MET A 66 5.76 -5.62 -9.66
C MET A 66 6.13 -7.01 -10.18
N ARG A 67 7.43 -7.26 -10.19
CA ARG A 67 8.03 -8.57 -10.39
C ARG A 67 9.10 -8.80 -9.34
N CYS A 68 9.03 -9.92 -8.63
CA CYS A 68 10.04 -10.26 -7.64
C CYS A 68 11.41 -10.45 -8.32
N SER A 69 12.43 -9.73 -7.86
CA SER A 69 13.80 -9.88 -8.36
C SER A 69 14.46 -11.21 -7.96
N GLY A 70 13.98 -11.88 -6.91
CA GLY A 70 14.51 -13.17 -6.47
C GLY A 70 14.02 -14.35 -7.31
N CYS A 71 12.73 -14.38 -7.68
CA CYS A 71 12.13 -15.54 -8.36
C CYS A 71 11.36 -15.22 -9.66
N GLY A 72 11.25 -13.93 -10.03
CA GLY A 72 10.54 -13.50 -11.23
C GLY A 72 9.00 -13.57 -11.18
N SER A 73 8.40 -14.01 -10.06
CA SER A 73 6.94 -14.06 -9.91
C SER A 73 6.29 -12.67 -9.86
N LYS A 74 5.03 -12.57 -10.29
CA LYS A 74 4.16 -11.39 -10.16
C LYS A 74 3.23 -11.43 -8.93
N ASP A 75 3.34 -12.47 -8.13
CA ASP A 75 2.56 -12.63 -6.89
C ASP A 75 3.25 -11.87 -5.74
N VAL A 76 3.08 -10.54 -5.77
CA VAL A 76 3.68 -9.57 -4.85
C VAL A 76 2.57 -8.83 -4.11
N ALA A 77 2.53 -8.97 -2.80
CA ALA A 77 1.65 -8.20 -1.93
C ALA A 77 2.32 -6.87 -1.54
N THR A 78 1.56 -5.79 -1.54
CA THR A 78 2.02 -4.46 -1.15
C THR A 78 1.18 -3.88 -0.02
N ARG A 79 1.84 -3.16 0.88
CA ARG A 79 1.20 -2.37 1.94
C ARG A 79 2.04 -1.14 2.25
N PRO A 80 1.46 -0.06 2.79
CA PRO A 80 2.28 1.02 3.34
C PRO A 80 3.20 0.48 4.44
N ASP A 81 4.45 0.94 4.45
CA ASP A 81 5.44 0.63 5.48
C ASP A 81 5.24 1.57 6.68
N TRP A 82 4.08 1.47 7.34
CA TRP A 82 3.83 2.24 8.54
C TRP A 82 4.86 1.89 9.61
N PRO A 83 5.39 2.87 10.36
CA PRO A 83 6.31 2.60 11.46
C PRO A 83 5.68 1.59 12.42
N SER A 84 6.25 0.38 12.47
CA SER A 84 5.79 -0.63 13.42
C SER A 84 6.25 -0.24 14.83
N GLN A 85 5.48 -0.61 15.85
CA GLN A 85 5.93 -0.62 17.24
C GLN A 85 6.96 -1.75 17.52
N GLY A 86 7.48 -2.41 16.48
CA GLY A 86 8.28 -3.63 16.55
C GLY A 86 7.44 -4.92 16.45
N GLN A 87 8.13 -6.06 16.57
CA GLN A 87 7.50 -7.39 16.61
C GLN A 87 6.73 -7.56 17.93
N ILE A 88 5.40 -7.58 17.86
CA ILE A 88 4.52 -7.66 19.05
C ILE A 88 4.53 -9.06 19.67
N THR A 89 4.79 -10.11 18.88
CA THR A 89 4.84 -11.50 19.34
C THR A 89 6.11 -12.19 18.87
N ARG A 90 6.92 -12.67 19.82
CA ARG A 90 7.91 -13.72 19.59
C ARG A 90 7.28 -15.02 20.04
N HIS A 91 7.19 -16.00 19.13
CA HIS A 91 7.00 -17.38 19.53
C HIS A 91 8.41 -17.94 19.73
N ASP A 92 8.69 -18.38 20.95
CA ASP A 92 9.80 -19.25 21.27
C ASP A 92 9.57 -20.68 20.74
#